data_AF-A0A7V1MKQ2-F1
#
_entry.id   AF-A0A7V1MKQ2-F1
#
_cell.length_a   1.000
_cell.length_b   1.000
_cell.length_c   1.000
_cell.angle_alpha   90.00
_cell.angle_beta   90.00
_cell.angle_gamma   90.00
#
_symmetry.space_group_name_H-M   'P 1'
#
loop_
_entity.id
_entity.type
_entity.pdbx_description
1 polymer ?
#
loop_
_entity_poly.entity_id
_entity_poly.type
_entity_poly.pdbx_seq_one_letter_code
_entity_poly.pdbx_strand_id
1 'polypeptide(L)'
;MYKRQEQYGAMAAGKCAMVETFQNFPKFNDNPDNPIYNKVGSFGSPGRMHGKDLIRRSVWWPDNGKGVAAGGEYPEIAYLFLQWLTSGKIFVFFIANPAGYMDPCRIQDFKDPQVIETYKPYVIKAYIDILEHAAPCINVPGVLDFQNALDENLLETIIGKKTAEQAMADTEKRWKKTIQDVGKDDFIEAVSSQNKSWPTIVDKPQVT
;
A
#
# COMPACT_ATOMS: atom_id res chain seq x y z
N MET A 1 -2.41 -9.04 13.98
CA MET A 1 -3.26 -8.18 13.13
C MET A 1 -3.78 -6.97 13.94
N TYR A 2 -2.90 -6.14 14.52
CA TYR A 2 -3.22 -5.29 15.70
C TYR A 2 -3.00 -3.77 15.55
N LYS A 3 -2.86 -3.21 14.33
CA LYS A 3 -2.57 -1.76 14.15
C LYS A 3 -3.67 -0.94 13.46
N ARG A 4 -4.69 -1.56 12.86
CA ARG A 4 -5.71 -0.83 12.06
C ARG A 4 -6.83 -0.20 12.89
N GLN A 5 -7.12 -0.75 14.07
CA GLN A 5 -8.28 -0.33 14.87
C GLN A 5 -8.09 1.08 15.46
N GLU A 6 -6.85 1.48 15.76
CA GLU A 6 -6.55 2.81 16.28
C GLU A 6 -6.64 3.88 15.20
N GLN A 7 -6.02 3.69 14.03
CA GLN A 7 -6.02 4.69 12.96
C GLN A 7 -7.38 4.85 12.29
N TYR A 8 -8.04 3.74 11.90
CA TYR A 8 -9.37 3.81 11.28
C TYR A 8 -10.39 4.35 12.28
N GLY A 9 -10.35 3.86 13.53
CA GLY A 9 -11.25 4.31 14.59
C GLY A 9 -11.03 5.77 14.99
N ALA A 10 -9.78 6.25 15.03
CA ALA A 10 -9.48 7.65 15.32
C ALA A 10 -10.03 8.59 14.24
N MET A 11 -9.85 8.26 12.96
CA MET A 11 -10.42 9.04 11.86
C MET A 11 -11.94 9.00 11.88
N ALA A 12 -12.53 7.79 12.00
CA ALA A 12 -13.98 7.61 12.06
C ALA A 12 -14.64 8.43 13.19
N ALA A 13 -13.98 8.49 14.35
CA ALA A 13 -14.40 9.28 15.50
C ALA A 13 -14.09 10.79 15.39
N GLY A 14 -13.52 11.27 14.27
CA GLY A 14 -13.17 12.67 14.06
C GLY A 14 -11.99 13.17 14.90
N LYS A 15 -11.12 12.26 15.36
CA LYS A 15 -9.95 12.59 16.22
C LYS A 15 -8.68 12.90 15.44
N CYS A 16 -8.65 12.65 14.14
CA CYS A 16 -7.56 13.09 13.26
C CYS A 16 -8.14 13.74 11.99
N ALA A 17 -7.41 14.72 11.46
CA ALA A 17 -7.81 15.41 10.23
C ALA A 17 -7.35 14.67 8.96
N MET A 18 -6.32 13.83 9.08
CA MET A 18 -5.70 13.08 7.99
C MET A 18 -5.23 11.72 8.49
N VAL A 19 -5.31 10.72 7.63
CA VAL A 19 -4.79 9.38 7.87
C VAL A 19 -4.28 8.78 6.56
N GLU A 20 -3.15 8.08 6.61
CA GLU A 20 -2.67 7.24 5.50
C GLU A 20 -3.16 5.82 5.73
N THR A 21 -3.96 5.29 4.81
CA THR A 21 -4.66 4.01 4.97
C THR A 21 -4.80 3.29 3.64
N PHE A 22 -5.30 2.05 3.67
CA PHE A 22 -5.73 1.38 2.46
C PHE A 22 -6.98 2.06 1.90
N GLN A 23 -7.13 1.98 0.58
CA GLN A 23 -8.23 2.51 -0.22
C GLN A 23 -9.64 2.05 0.24
N ASN A 24 -9.73 0.99 1.04
CA ASN A 24 -10.98 0.49 1.64
C ASN A 24 -11.44 1.24 2.90
N PHE A 25 -10.73 2.26 3.38
CA PHE A 25 -11.21 3.13 4.47
C PHE A 25 -12.69 3.60 4.34
N PRO A 26 -13.13 4.23 3.23
CA PRO A 26 -14.50 4.73 3.08
C PRO A 26 -15.56 3.64 3.19
N LYS A 27 -15.25 2.45 2.68
CA LYS A 27 -16.13 1.29 2.69
C LYS A 27 -16.52 0.88 4.11
N PHE A 28 -15.61 1.04 5.07
CA PHE A 28 -15.86 0.71 6.46
C PHE A 28 -16.34 1.90 7.30
N ASN A 29 -15.91 3.13 6.99
CA ASN A 29 -16.09 4.26 7.92
C ASN A 29 -16.94 5.40 7.35
N ASP A 30 -17.08 5.55 6.04
CA ASP A 30 -17.92 6.57 5.42
C ASP A 30 -19.37 6.09 5.30
N ASN A 31 -20.00 5.90 6.45
CA ASN A 31 -21.37 5.44 6.63
C ASN A 31 -22.08 6.22 7.76
N PRO A 32 -23.43 6.20 7.81
CA PRO A 32 -24.21 7.01 8.76
C PRO A 32 -23.90 6.81 10.25
N ASP A 33 -23.27 5.70 10.64
CA ASP A 33 -22.95 5.40 12.05
C ASP A 33 -21.74 6.19 12.55
N ASN A 34 -20.96 6.81 11.65
CA ASN A 34 -19.75 7.55 12.00
C ASN A 34 -19.91 9.08 11.86
N PRO A 35 -19.35 9.89 12.78
CA PRO A 35 -19.37 11.35 12.70
C PRO A 35 -18.82 11.97 11.41
N ILE A 36 -17.94 11.24 10.72
CA ILE A 36 -17.28 11.66 9.47
C ILE A 36 -18.08 11.36 8.21
N TYR A 37 -19.28 10.80 8.32
CA TYR A 37 -20.13 10.45 7.17
C TYR A 37 -20.30 11.64 6.22
N ASN A 38 -19.96 11.44 4.94
CA ASN A 38 -19.96 12.44 3.87
C ASN A 38 -19.06 13.67 4.13
N LYS A 39 -18.05 13.55 5.00
CA LYS A 39 -17.11 14.64 5.37
C LYS A 39 -15.64 14.30 5.07
N VAL A 40 -15.39 13.19 4.39
CA VAL A 40 -14.05 12.71 4.06
C VAL A 40 -13.75 12.88 2.56
N GLY A 41 -12.46 12.98 2.25
CA GLY A 41 -11.94 12.97 0.89
C GLY A 41 -10.72 12.06 0.80
N SER A 42 -10.23 11.86 -0.42
CA SER A 42 -9.00 11.12 -0.69
C SER A 42 -8.15 11.87 -1.71
N PHE A 43 -6.85 11.76 -1.55
CA PHE A 43 -5.85 12.47 -2.35
C PHE A 43 -4.56 11.64 -2.39
N GLY A 44 -3.70 11.93 -3.36
CA GLY A 44 -2.41 11.25 -3.48
C GLY A 44 -1.49 11.54 -2.30
N SER A 45 -0.55 10.61 -2.05
CA SER A 45 0.39 10.73 -0.93
C SER A 45 1.14 12.07 -0.98
N PRO A 46 1.37 12.72 0.17
CA PRO A 46 2.29 13.85 0.24
C PRO A 46 3.64 13.49 -0.37
N GLY A 47 4.27 14.47 -1.01
CA GLY A 47 5.58 14.30 -1.63
C GLY A 47 6.68 15.02 -0.87
N ARG A 48 7.90 14.89 -1.38
CA ARG A 48 9.07 15.62 -0.90
C ARG A 48 9.60 16.57 -1.97
N MET A 49 9.85 17.81 -1.59
CA MET A 49 10.55 18.77 -2.46
C MET A 49 12.04 18.43 -2.56
N HIS A 50 12.55 18.41 -3.79
CA HIS A 50 13.95 18.34 -4.14
C HIS A 50 14.28 19.59 -4.98
N GLY A 51 14.61 20.69 -4.28
CA GLY A 51 14.68 22.01 -4.92
C GLY A 51 13.29 22.46 -5.38
N LYS A 52 13.12 22.67 -6.69
CA LYS A 52 11.84 23.05 -7.32
C LYS A 52 10.97 21.87 -7.75
N ASP A 53 11.53 20.67 -7.68
CA ASP A 53 10.90 19.44 -8.13
C ASP A 53 10.20 18.77 -6.96
N LEU A 54 8.97 18.29 -7.16
CA LEU A 54 8.20 17.57 -6.15
C LEU A 54 8.11 16.10 -6.52
N ILE A 55 8.66 15.25 -5.64
CA ILE A 55 8.65 13.81 -5.79
C ILE A 55 7.51 13.24 -4.94
N ARG A 56 6.47 12.70 -5.59
CA ARG A 56 5.38 11.96 -4.97
C ARG A 56 5.42 10.51 -5.40
N ARG A 57 5.36 9.59 -4.43
CA ARG A 57 5.28 8.15 -4.69
C ARG A 57 4.21 7.58 -3.78
N SER A 58 3.19 6.99 -4.36
CA SER A 58 2.19 6.24 -3.62
C SER A 58 2.49 4.77 -3.77
N VAL A 59 2.71 4.06 -2.66
CA VAL A 59 2.88 2.60 -2.73
C VAL A 59 1.53 2.02 -3.13
N TRP A 60 1.50 1.37 -4.28
CA TRP A 60 0.28 0.78 -4.79
C TRP A 60 0.19 -0.69 -4.38
N TRP A 61 -0.75 -0.97 -3.47
CA TRP A 61 -1.09 -2.33 -3.05
C TRP A 61 -2.53 -2.64 -3.47
N PRO A 62 -2.74 -3.19 -4.68
CA PRO A 62 -4.06 -3.23 -5.28
C PRO A 62 -4.99 -4.27 -4.70
N ASP A 63 -4.46 -5.40 -4.22
CA ASP A 63 -5.26 -6.50 -3.69
C ASP A 63 -4.38 -7.56 -3.02
N ASN A 64 -5.00 -8.53 -2.35
CA ASN A 64 -4.33 -9.72 -1.82
C ASN A 64 -3.92 -10.67 -2.96
N GLY A 65 -2.65 -11.09 -2.99
CA GLY A 65 -2.17 -12.12 -3.92
C GLY A 65 -2.80 -13.48 -3.64
N LYS A 66 -3.02 -14.28 -4.69
CA LYS A 66 -3.46 -15.68 -4.58
C LYS A 66 -2.42 -16.55 -5.28
N GLY A 67 -2.01 -17.63 -4.63
CA GLY A 67 -0.97 -18.53 -5.14
C GLY A 67 -1.34 -19.99 -4.95
N VAL A 68 -0.79 -20.85 -5.81
CA VAL A 68 -0.86 -22.30 -5.68
C VAL A 68 0.40 -22.75 -4.94
N ALA A 69 0.25 -23.52 -3.87
CA ALA A 69 1.38 -24.08 -3.14
C ALA A 69 2.10 -25.12 -4.00
N ALA A 70 3.42 -24.97 -4.17
CA ALA A 70 4.22 -25.86 -5.02
C ALA A 70 4.19 -27.34 -4.58
N GLY A 71 4.01 -27.61 -3.29
CA GLY A 71 3.88 -28.95 -2.72
C GLY A 71 2.45 -29.38 -2.37
N GLY A 72 1.43 -28.67 -2.89
CA GLY A 72 0.04 -29.01 -2.63
C GLY A 72 -0.37 -30.34 -3.28
N GLU A 73 -1.30 -31.06 -2.66
CA GLU A 73 -1.79 -32.36 -3.16
C GLU A 73 -2.59 -32.23 -4.47
N TYR A 74 -3.29 -31.10 -4.67
CA TYR A 74 -4.16 -30.86 -5.82
C TYR A 74 -3.92 -29.48 -6.46
N PRO A 75 -2.75 -29.23 -7.07
CA PRO A 75 -2.39 -27.92 -7.59
C PRO A 75 -3.29 -27.46 -8.75
N GLU A 76 -3.77 -28.38 -9.60
CA GLU A 76 -4.68 -28.05 -10.70
C GLU A 76 -6.07 -27.63 -10.20
N ILE A 77 -6.60 -28.30 -9.16
CA ILE A 77 -7.88 -27.93 -8.55
C ILE A 77 -7.77 -26.56 -7.88
N ALA A 78 -6.68 -26.33 -7.14
CA ALA A 78 -6.40 -25.02 -6.56
C ALA A 78 -6.34 -23.94 -7.65
N TYR A 79 -5.65 -24.21 -8.76
CA TYR A 79 -5.58 -23.29 -9.91
C TYR A 79 -6.97 -22.98 -10.49
N LEU A 80 -7.80 -23.99 -10.76
CA LEU A 80 -9.16 -23.79 -11.28
C LEU A 80 -10.05 -23.01 -10.31
N PHE A 81 -9.93 -23.29 -9.00
CA PHE A 81 -10.63 -22.51 -7.98
C PHE A 81 -10.20 -21.05 -7.98
N LEU A 82 -8.90 -20.77 -8.09
CA LEU A 82 -8.40 -19.40 -8.17
C LEU A 82 -8.87 -18.69 -9.46
N GLN A 83 -8.96 -19.40 -10.59
CA GLN A 83 -9.55 -18.83 -11.81
C GLN A 83 -11.02 -18.46 -11.62
N TRP A 84 -11.81 -19.32 -10.98
CA TRP A 84 -13.21 -19.03 -10.68
C TRP A 84 -13.34 -17.85 -9.70
N LEU A 85 -12.58 -17.88 -8.59
CA LEU A 85 -12.55 -16.85 -7.55
C LEU A 85 -12.21 -15.47 -8.11
N THR A 86 -11.31 -15.44 -9.09
CA THR A 86 -10.86 -14.22 -9.74
C THR A 86 -11.61 -13.94 -11.05
N SER A 87 -12.66 -14.68 -11.39
CA SER A 87 -13.47 -14.39 -12.58
C SER A 87 -14.25 -13.08 -12.42
N GLY A 88 -14.61 -12.41 -13.53
CA GLY A 88 -15.12 -11.03 -13.54
C GLY A 88 -16.18 -10.72 -12.47
N LYS A 89 -17.38 -11.31 -12.58
CA LYS A 89 -18.49 -11.03 -11.65
C LYS A 89 -18.23 -11.51 -10.22
N ILE A 90 -17.55 -12.65 -10.06
CA ILE A 90 -17.22 -13.20 -8.74
C ILE A 90 -16.28 -12.24 -8.01
N PHE A 91 -15.26 -11.73 -8.71
CA PHE A 91 -14.31 -10.81 -8.13
C PHE A 91 -14.95 -9.46 -7.76
N VAL A 92 -15.79 -8.90 -8.64
CA VAL A 92 -16.57 -7.69 -8.35
C VAL A 92 -17.44 -7.86 -7.09
N PHE A 93 -18.10 -9.01 -6.93
CA PHE A 93 -18.88 -9.31 -5.73
C PHE A 93 -18.03 -9.25 -4.45
N PHE A 94 -16.80 -9.77 -4.48
CA PHE A 94 -15.89 -9.68 -3.33
C PHE A 94 -15.40 -8.24 -3.06
N ILE A 95 -15.11 -7.47 -4.10
CA ILE A 95 -14.67 -6.08 -3.97
C ILE A 95 -15.78 -5.21 -3.38
N ALA A 96 -16.99 -5.32 -3.94
CA ALA A 96 -18.15 -4.51 -3.55
C ALA A 96 -18.76 -4.92 -2.20
N ASN A 97 -18.48 -6.13 -1.69
CA ASN A 97 -19.00 -6.54 -0.38
C ASN A 97 -18.48 -5.59 0.71
N PRO A 98 -19.32 -4.82 1.43
CA PRO A 98 -18.90 -3.80 2.41
C PRO A 98 -18.05 -4.33 3.58
N ALA A 99 -18.11 -5.64 3.86
CA ALA A 99 -17.26 -6.31 4.85
C ALA A 99 -16.00 -6.98 4.26
N GLY A 100 -15.85 -6.95 2.93
CA GLY A 100 -14.76 -7.58 2.20
C GLY A 100 -13.45 -6.78 2.23
N TYR A 101 -12.33 -7.49 2.12
CA TYR A 101 -10.97 -6.93 2.10
C TYR A 101 -10.30 -7.01 0.72
N MET A 102 -11.10 -7.20 -0.32
CA MET A 102 -10.61 -7.17 -1.70
C MET A 102 -10.79 -5.76 -2.25
N ASP A 103 -9.75 -5.30 -2.92
CA ASP A 103 -9.67 -3.94 -3.46
C ASP A 103 -9.68 -3.97 -5.00
N PRO A 104 -10.22 -2.93 -5.66
CA PRO A 104 -10.33 -2.91 -7.12
C PRO A 104 -8.94 -2.83 -7.74
N CYS A 105 -8.64 -3.76 -8.65
CA CYS A 105 -7.30 -3.88 -9.26
C CYS A 105 -7.32 -3.97 -10.79
N ARG A 106 -8.51 -4.03 -11.40
CA ARG A 106 -8.70 -4.14 -12.85
C ARG A 106 -9.48 -2.95 -13.36
N ILE A 107 -9.22 -2.55 -14.61
CA ILE A 107 -9.83 -1.38 -15.24
C ILE A 107 -11.36 -1.40 -15.15
N GLN A 108 -11.98 -2.58 -15.30
CA GLN A 108 -13.43 -2.73 -15.19
C GLN A 108 -13.97 -2.58 -13.77
N ASP A 109 -13.16 -2.89 -12.74
CA ASP A 109 -13.60 -2.80 -11.35
C ASP A 109 -13.89 -1.33 -11.00
N PHE A 110 -13.06 -0.40 -11.52
CA PHE A 110 -13.24 1.04 -11.36
C PHE A 110 -14.46 1.63 -12.09
N LYS A 111 -15.11 0.84 -12.95
CA LYS A 111 -16.31 1.24 -13.70
C LYS A 111 -17.57 0.56 -13.20
N ASP A 112 -17.43 -0.41 -12.30
CA ASP A 112 -18.58 -1.15 -11.77
C ASP A 112 -19.38 -0.29 -10.79
N PRO A 113 -20.70 -0.12 -10.98
CA PRO A 113 -21.52 0.72 -10.11
C PRO A 113 -21.50 0.30 -8.63
N GLN A 114 -21.44 -0.99 -8.32
CA GLN A 114 -21.43 -1.47 -6.94
C GLN A 114 -20.09 -1.18 -6.26
N VAL A 115 -18.99 -1.32 -7.01
CA VAL A 115 -17.65 -0.94 -6.53
C VAL A 115 -17.59 0.55 -6.26
N ILE A 116 -18.08 1.38 -7.19
CA ILE A 116 -18.12 2.85 -7.04
C ILE A 116 -18.97 3.27 -5.84
N GLU A 117 -20.13 2.65 -5.64
CA GLU A 117 -21.01 2.93 -4.49
C GLU A 117 -20.31 2.59 -3.15
N THR A 118 -19.60 1.46 -3.12
CA THR A 118 -18.92 0.95 -1.92
C THR A 118 -17.68 1.77 -1.57
N TYR A 119 -16.81 2.05 -2.55
CA TYR A 119 -15.58 2.82 -2.35
C TYR A 119 -15.80 4.33 -2.35
N LYS A 120 -16.96 4.79 -2.84
CA LYS A 120 -17.32 6.20 -3.10
C LYS A 120 -16.58 6.78 -4.32
N PRO A 121 -17.24 7.65 -5.11
CA PRO A 121 -16.64 8.28 -6.28
C PRO A 121 -15.34 9.05 -6.01
N TYR A 122 -15.20 9.69 -4.85
CA TYR A 122 -14.00 10.47 -4.52
C TYR A 122 -12.76 9.58 -4.33
N VAL A 123 -12.93 8.36 -3.81
CA VAL A 123 -11.82 7.40 -3.69
C VAL A 123 -11.51 6.81 -5.05
N ILE A 124 -12.51 6.38 -5.82
CA ILE A 124 -12.25 5.86 -7.19
C ILE A 124 -11.47 6.87 -8.03
N LYS A 125 -11.85 8.15 -7.98
CA LYS A 125 -11.13 9.23 -8.66
C LYS A 125 -9.69 9.34 -8.14
N ALA A 126 -9.49 9.48 -6.84
CA ALA A 126 -8.15 9.61 -6.25
C ALA A 126 -7.29 8.37 -6.57
N TYR A 127 -7.89 7.19 -6.59
CA TYR A 127 -7.19 5.95 -6.85
C TYR A 127 -6.70 5.88 -8.30
N ILE A 128 -7.50 6.32 -9.27
CA ILE A 128 -7.06 6.45 -10.67
C ILE A 128 -5.99 7.55 -10.81
N ASP A 129 -6.18 8.70 -10.16
CA ASP A 129 -5.28 9.86 -10.28
C ASP A 129 -3.85 9.55 -9.83
N ILE A 130 -3.66 8.64 -8.87
CA ILE A 130 -2.32 8.28 -8.34
C ILE A 130 -1.61 7.21 -9.15
N LEU A 131 -2.26 6.57 -10.13
CA LEU A 131 -1.68 5.42 -10.86
C LEU A 131 -0.36 5.79 -11.56
N GLU A 132 -0.24 7.02 -12.05
CA GLU A 132 0.97 7.51 -12.70
C GLU A 132 2.14 7.73 -11.71
N HIS A 133 1.83 7.98 -10.43
CA HIS A 133 2.79 8.13 -9.33
C HIS A 133 2.94 6.85 -8.49
N ALA A 134 2.27 5.77 -8.88
CA ALA A 134 2.28 4.50 -8.17
C ALA A 134 3.67 3.84 -8.25
N ALA A 135 4.23 3.53 -7.08
CA ALA A 135 5.44 2.71 -6.97
C ALA A 135 5.06 1.28 -6.55
N PRO A 136 5.75 0.26 -7.07
CA PRO A 136 5.58 -1.11 -6.58
C PRO A 136 6.08 -1.23 -5.14
N CYS A 137 5.60 -2.25 -4.43
CA CYS A 137 6.22 -2.66 -3.18
C CYS A 137 7.67 -3.09 -3.44
N ILE A 138 8.60 -2.72 -2.56
CA ILE A 138 9.99 -3.18 -2.63
C ILE A 138 10.01 -4.70 -2.53
N ASN A 139 10.63 -5.37 -3.50
CA ASN A 139 10.68 -6.83 -3.57
C ASN A 139 12.07 -7.25 -4.05
N VAL A 140 12.98 -7.33 -3.09
CA VAL A 140 14.38 -7.73 -3.29
C VAL A 140 14.71 -8.86 -2.31
N PRO A 141 15.71 -9.71 -2.60
CA PRO A 141 16.13 -10.72 -1.64
C PRO A 141 16.52 -10.07 -0.31
N GLY A 142 16.08 -10.67 0.81
CA GLY A 142 16.27 -10.10 2.15
C GLY A 142 15.30 -8.97 2.54
N VAL A 143 14.27 -8.66 1.73
CA VAL A 143 13.30 -7.57 2.00
C VAL A 143 12.75 -7.56 3.43
N LEU A 144 12.45 -8.72 4.01
CA LEU A 144 11.95 -8.82 5.38
C LEU A 144 12.97 -8.35 6.42
N ASP A 145 14.26 -8.65 6.22
CA ASP A 145 15.31 -8.18 7.13
C ASP A 145 15.53 -6.67 7.00
N PHE A 146 15.41 -6.11 5.79
CA PHE A 146 15.42 -4.66 5.58
C PHE A 146 14.26 -3.99 6.33
N GLN A 147 13.05 -4.53 6.21
CA GLN A 147 11.85 -4.01 6.88
C GLN A 147 11.97 -4.12 8.40
N ASN A 148 12.34 -5.28 8.93
CA ASN A 148 12.50 -5.50 10.37
C ASN A 148 13.56 -4.58 10.97
N ALA A 149 14.68 -4.38 10.27
CA ALA A 149 15.73 -3.46 10.71
C ALA A 149 15.21 -2.03 10.89
N LEU A 150 14.41 -1.55 9.94
CA LEU A 150 13.83 -0.21 10.00
C LEU A 150 12.74 -0.13 11.07
N ASP A 151 11.81 -1.08 11.11
CA ASP A 151 10.68 -1.10 12.04
C ASP A 151 11.14 -1.13 13.50
N GLU A 152 12.08 -1.99 13.84
CA GLU A 152 12.62 -2.09 15.20
C GLU A 152 13.27 -0.76 15.64
N ASN A 153 14.08 -0.16 14.77
CA ASN A 153 14.77 1.11 15.07
C ASN A 153 13.78 2.28 15.17
N LEU A 154 12.76 2.35 14.31
CA LEU A 154 11.71 3.36 14.39
C LEU A 154 10.92 3.23 15.69
N LEU A 155 10.58 2.01 16.11
CA LEU A 155 9.90 1.78 17.38
C LEU A 155 10.74 2.25 18.56
N GLU A 156 12.05 2.00 18.55
CA GLU A 156 12.97 2.49 19.59
C GLU A 156 13.08 4.01 19.63
N THR A 157 13.00 4.69 18.47
CA THR A 157 12.90 6.16 18.42
C THR A 157 11.58 6.66 18.99
N ILE A 158 10.45 6.04 18.65
CA ILE A 158 9.11 6.45 19.13
C ILE A 158 9.03 6.41 20.67
N ILE A 159 9.63 5.40 21.29
CA ILE A 159 9.65 5.28 22.76
C ILE A 159 10.82 6.02 23.43
N GLY A 160 11.57 6.83 22.66
CA GLY A 160 12.64 7.69 23.16
C GLY A 160 13.94 6.97 23.55
N LYS A 161 14.15 5.72 23.15
CA LYS A 161 15.39 4.97 23.44
C LYS A 161 16.55 5.34 22.51
N LYS A 162 16.26 5.76 21.28
CA LYS A 162 17.24 6.18 20.27
C LYS A 162 16.89 7.54 19.69
N THR A 163 17.88 8.32 19.30
CA THR A 163 17.65 9.46 18.39
C THR A 163 17.32 8.95 16.99
N ALA A 164 16.74 9.80 16.15
CA ALA A 164 16.49 9.46 14.74
C ALA A 164 17.80 9.13 14.00
N GLU A 165 18.87 9.88 14.27
CA GLU A 165 20.19 9.65 13.68
C GLU A 165 20.76 8.28 14.06
N GLN A 166 20.66 7.90 15.35
CA GLN A 166 21.12 6.59 15.83
C GLN A 166 20.32 5.44 15.19
N ALA A 167 18.99 5.56 15.17
CA ALA A 167 18.11 4.57 14.55
C ALA A 167 18.42 4.36 13.07
N MET A 168 18.67 5.44 12.31
CA MET A 168 19.03 5.33 10.89
C MET A 168 20.42 4.75 10.68
N ALA A 169 21.41 5.09 11.51
CA ALA A 169 22.75 4.51 11.42
C ALA A 169 22.75 2.99 11.72
N ASP A 170 21.99 2.56 12.73
CA ASP A 170 21.84 1.14 13.06
C ASP A 170 21.10 0.38 11.97
N THR A 171 20.06 1.00 11.40
CA THR A 171 19.34 0.46 10.23
C THR A 171 20.29 0.26 9.05
N GLU A 172 21.09 1.27 8.70
CA GLU A 172 22.08 1.19 7.61
C GLU A 172 23.09 0.07 7.84
N LYS A 173 23.61 -0.06 9.07
CA LYS A 173 24.55 -1.13 9.44
C LYS A 173 23.94 -2.51 9.22
N ARG A 174 22.69 -2.73 9.66
CA ARG A 174 21.99 -4.01 9.47
C ARG A 174 21.68 -4.27 7.99
N TRP A 175 21.28 -3.25 7.25
CA TRP A 175 21.06 -3.36 5.80
C TRP A 175 22.33 -3.76 5.04
N LYS A 176 23.49 -3.17 5.38
CA LYS A 176 24.78 -3.57 4.79
C LYS A 176 25.09 -5.04 5.05
N LYS A 177 24.80 -5.55 6.24
CA LYS A 177 24.94 -6.96 6.56
C LYS A 177 23.99 -7.82 5.72
N THR A 178 22.71 -7.46 5.63
CA THR A 178 21.73 -8.19 4.79
C THR A 178 22.19 -8.25 3.32
N ILE A 179 22.72 -7.16 2.76
CA ILE A 179 23.27 -7.15 1.39
C ILE A 179 24.45 -8.12 1.26
N GLN A 180 25.32 -8.21 2.27
CA GLN A 180 26.43 -9.17 2.27
C GLN A 180 25.93 -10.63 2.33
N ASP A 181 24.94 -10.91 3.18
CA ASP A 181 24.39 -12.24 3.37
C ASP A 181 23.60 -12.73 2.13
N VAL A 182 22.92 -11.81 1.44
CA VAL A 182 22.21 -12.06 0.17
C VAL A 182 23.19 -12.27 -1.00
N GLY A 183 24.30 -11.53 -1.01
CA GLY A 183 25.17 -11.40 -2.18
C GLY A 183 24.97 -10.04 -2.85
N LYS A 184 26.05 -9.25 -2.92
CA LYS A 184 25.99 -7.85 -3.38
C LYS A 184 25.56 -7.74 -4.85
N ASP A 185 26.08 -8.61 -5.71
CA ASP A 185 25.80 -8.54 -7.15
C ASP A 185 24.35 -8.93 -7.44
N ASP A 186 23.85 -10.01 -6.81
CA ASP A 186 22.44 -10.42 -6.88
C ASP A 186 21.50 -9.32 -6.36
N PHE A 187 21.88 -8.65 -5.27
CA PHE A 187 21.12 -7.52 -4.74
C PHE A 187 21.09 -6.34 -5.72
N ILE A 188 22.23 -5.99 -6.34
CA ILE A 188 22.30 -4.91 -7.34
C ILE A 188 21.44 -5.26 -8.56
N GLU A 189 21.48 -6.51 -9.02
CA GLU A 189 20.65 -6.97 -10.13
C GLU A 189 19.16 -6.84 -9.79
N ALA A 190 18.75 -7.33 -8.61
CA ALA A 190 17.37 -7.24 -8.14
C ALA A 190 16.87 -5.79 -8.04
N VAL A 191 17.67 -4.90 -7.44
CA VAL A 191 17.34 -3.46 -7.35
C VAL A 191 17.27 -2.83 -8.74
N SER A 192 18.21 -3.14 -9.63
CA SER A 192 18.22 -2.59 -10.99
C SER A 192 17.03 -3.05 -11.81
N SER A 193 16.62 -4.31 -11.64
CA SER A 193 15.41 -4.86 -12.25
C SER A 193 14.16 -4.16 -11.72
N GLN A 194 14.07 -4.01 -10.39
CA GLN A 194 12.93 -3.35 -9.76
C GLN A 194 12.83 -1.87 -10.14
N ASN A 195 13.93 -1.11 -10.20
CA ASN A 195 13.95 0.32 -10.52
C ASN A 195 13.26 0.64 -11.85
N LYS A 196 13.25 -0.28 -12.83
CA LYS A 196 12.57 -0.09 -14.12
C LYS A 196 11.04 0.06 -13.99
N SER A 197 10.47 -0.44 -12.90
CA SER A 197 9.03 -0.37 -12.61
C SER A 197 8.62 0.84 -11.77
N TRP A 198 9.58 1.67 -11.34
CA TRP A 198 9.28 2.89 -10.58
C TRP A 198 8.91 4.04 -11.52
N PRO A 199 7.97 4.90 -11.12
CA PRO A 199 7.56 6.03 -11.95
C PRO A 199 8.66 7.08 -12.01
N THR A 200 8.88 7.63 -13.21
CA THR A 200 9.86 8.70 -13.48
C THR A 200 9.24 10.09 -13.41
N ILE A 201 7.97 10.19 -13.00
CA ILE A 201 7.24 11.45 -12.94
C ILE A 201 7.80 12.34 -11.82
N VAL A 202 7.95 13.62 -12.17
CA VAL A 202 8.42 14.69 -11.32
C VAL A 202 7.45 15.85 -11.48
N ASP A 203 6.77 16.20 -10.38
CA ASP A 203 5.82 17.30 -10.39
C ASP A 203 6.56 18.64 -10.24
N LYS A 204 6.02 19.71 -10.84
CA LYS A 204 6.57 21.06 -10.73
C LYS A 204 5.50 22.01 -10.21
N PRO A 205 5.14 21.93 -8.92
CA PRO A 205 4.12 22.79 -8.36
C PRO A 205 4.60 24.26 -8.41
N GLN A 206 3.69 25.16 -8.73
CA GLN A 206 3.91 26.58 -8.48
C GLN A 206 3.77 26.79 -6.97
N VAL A 207 4.89 26.94 -6.27
CA VAL A 207 4.87 27.35 -4.86
C VAL A 207 4.63 28.85 -4.87
N THR A 208 3.37 29.25 -4.76
CA THR A 208 2.96 30.65 -4.51
C THR A 208 3.10 30.97 -3.04
#